data_AF-K2AI89-F1
#
_entry.id   AF-K2AI89-F1
#
_cell.length_a   1.000
_cell.length_b   1.000
_cell.length_c   1.000
_cell.angle_alpha   90.00
_cell.angle_beta   90.00
_cell.angle_gamma   90.00
#
_symmetry.space_group_name_H-M   'P 1'
#
loop_
_entity.id
_entity.type
_entity.pdbx_description
1 polymer ?
#
loop_
_entity_poly.entity_id
_entity_poly.type
_entity_poly.pdbx_seq_one_letter_code
_entity_poly.pdbx_strand_id
1 'polypeptide(L)'
;MAAALPDDPGPHQARVPEGFVRLAGSVIWHSAPERLSLLYQALWRLDRRDGDPLSQADALGRRLHLLAKSVGRDIHKMHAFVRFRECPSNGPRRRFAAWFEPEHNTLEPGSRFFVKRFADMDWLIATPRQTAHFQDGALSFGPAGARPDLPEDASESLWATYFANIFNPARVKLAAMRSEMPKKYWKNLPETRLIPAMLKDAEARVQRMREAGATAARPGAAAISTRYRSTMPQDPNLPETLAAACSAAK
;
A
#
# COMPACT_ATOMS: atom_id res chain seq x y z
N MET A 1 15.85 -41.07 -1.46
CA MET A 1 16.05 -40.43 -0.13
C MET A 1 16.86 -39.16 -0.35
N ALA A 2 16.37 -38.00 0.10
CA ALA A 2 17.18 -36.78 0.04
C ALA A 2 18.40 -36.96 0.96
N ALA A 3 19.59 -36.63 0.47
CA ALA A 3 20.79 -36.63 1.30
C ALA A 3 20.60 -35.63 2.47
N ALA A 4 21.18 -35.95 3.63
CA ALA A 4 21.17 -35.04 4.77
C ALA A 4 21.81 -33.70 4.37
N LEU A 5 21.26 -32.59 4.88
CA LEU A 5 21.88 -31.28 4.72
C LEU A 5 23.24 -31.28 5.45
N PRO A 6 24.27 -30.62 4.91
CA PRO A 6 25.56 -30.51 5.58
C PRO A 6 25.41 -29.72 6.89
N ASP A 7 26.12 -30.16 7.93
CA ASP A 7 26.09 -29.54 9.27
C ASP A 7 26.84 -28.20 9.31
N ASP A 8 27.83 -28.03 8.43
CA ASP A 8 28.68 -26.84 8.38
C ASP A 8 28.64 -26.16 7.00
N PRO A 9 28.83 -24.83 6.94
CA PRO A 9 29.04 -24.12 5.68
C PRO A 9 30.23 -24.71 4.92
N GLY A 10 30.04 -25.00 3.64
CA GLY A 10 31.13 -25.44 2.76
C GLY A 10 32.19 -24.35 2.55
N PRO A 11 33.36 -24.69 1.99
CA PRO A 11 34.48 -23.76 1.81
C PRO A 11 34.21 -22.64 0.79
N HIS A 12 33.14 -22.77 -0.01
CA HIS A 12 32.80 -21.82 -1.07
C HIS A 12 32.12 -20.57 -0.53
N GLN A 13 32.71 -19.42 -0.79
CA GLN A 13 32.13 -18.12 -0.43
C GLN A 13 31.49 -17.46 -1.66
N ALA A 14 30.16 -17.51 -1.73
CA ALA A 14 29.43 -16.85 -2.80
C ALA A 14 29.50 -15.33 -2.67
N ARG A 15 29.92 -14.64 -3.75
CA ARG A 15 29.93 -13.17 -3.82
C ARG A 15 28.78 -12.67 -4.68
N VAL A 16 27.91 -11.86 -4.09
CA VAL A 16 26.73 -11.31 -4.79
C VAL A 16 26.66 -9.79 -4.69
N PRO A 17 26.08 -9.10 -5.69
CA PRO A 17 25.80 -7.68 -5.61
C PRO A 17 24.78 -7.36 -4.49
N GLU A 18 24.88 -6.18 -3.89
CA GLU A 18 23.88 -5.67 -2.92
C GLU A 18 22.45 -5.69 -3.51
N GLY A 19 22.33 -5.44 -4.82
CA GLY A 19 21.05 -5.51 -5.53
C GLY A 19 20.34 -6.86 -5.40
N PHE A 20 21.10 -7.97 -5.34
CA PHE A 20 20.53 -9.29 -5.08
C PHE A 20 19.96 -9.39 -3.66
N VAL A 21 20.72 -8.95 -2.66
CA VAL A 21 20.30 -8.99 -1.25
C VAL A 21 19.01 -8.19 -1.05
N ARG A 22 18.93 -7.00 -1.65
CA ARG A 22 17.73 -6.17 -1.61
C ARG A 22 16.52 -6.84 -2.28
N LEU A 23 16.72 -7.46 -3.45
CA LEU A 23 15.64 -8.17 -4.15
C LEU A 23 15.18 -9.40 -3.36
N ALA A 24 16.13 -10.19 -2.86
CA ALA A 24 15.87 -11.36 -2.03
C ALA A 24 15.11 -11.01 -0.75
N GLY A 25 15.49 -9.92 -0.09
CA GLY A 25 14.81 -9.39 1.09
C GLY A 25 13.35 -8.99 0.86
N SER A 26 12.93 -8.77 -0.39
CA SER A 26 11.52 -8.59 -0.75
C SER A 26 10.87 -9.92 -1.14
N VAL A 27 11.49 -10.70 -2.03
CA VAL A 27 10.93 -11.94 -2.60
C VAL A 27 10.72 -13.03 -1.54
N ILE A 28 11.55 -13.09 -0.50
CA ILE A 28 11.44 -14.10 0.57
C ILE A 28 10.06 -14.08 1.26
N TRP A 29 9.40 -12.92 1.28
CA TRP A 29 8.08 -12.73 1.87
C TRP A 29 6.93 -13.16 0.95
N HIS A 30 7.18 -13.45 -0.32
CA HIS A 30 6.13 -13.91 -1.23
C HIS A 30 5.54 -15.25 -0.74
N SER A 31 4.29 -15.57 -1.10
CA SER A 31 3.64 -16.84 -0.70
C SER A 31 3.93 -18.01 -1.65
N ALA A 32 4.54 -17.73 -2.80
CA ALA A 32 4.86 -18.74 -3.81
C ALA A 32 5.83 -19.80 -3.26
N PRO A 33 5.55 -21.11 -3.46
CA PRO A 33 6.40 -22.19 -2.98
C PRO A 33 7.79 -22.15 -3.64
N GLU A 34 7.88 -21.76 -4.91
CA GLU A 34 9.12 -21.72 -5.68
C GLU A 34 10.01 -20.50 -5.36
N ARG A 35 9.57 -19.56 -4.50
CA ARG A 35 10.32 -18.30 -4.29
C ARG A 35 11.76 -18.54 -3.82
N LEU A 36 11.97 -19.54 -2.96
CA LEU A 36 13.30 -19.85 -2.41
C LEU A 36 14.18 -20.55 -3.45
N SER A 37 13.60 -21.43 -4.28
CA SER A 37 14.35 -22.08 -5.36
C SER A 37 14.74 -21.09 -6.46
N LEU A 38 13.88 -20.13 -6.80
CA LEU A 38 14.20 -19.05 -7.74
C LEU A 38 15.31 -18.13 -7.20
N LEU A 39 15.27 -17.79 -5.90
CA LEU A 39 16.33 -17.01 -5.27
C LEU A 39 17.65 -17.77 -5.24
N TYR A 40 17.61 -19.06 -4.94
CA TYR A 40 18.79 -19.93 -5.00
C TYR A 40 19.35 -20.02 -6.42
N GLN A 41 18.50 -20.16 -7.43
CA GLN A 41 18.92 -20.17 -8.84
C GLN A 41 19.61 -18.86 -9.23
N ALA A 42 19.09 -17.72 -8.78
CA ALA A 42 19.70 -16.42 -9.04
C ALA A 42 21.04 -16.26 -8.31
N LEU A 43 21.12 -16.70 -7.04
CA LEU A 43 22.37 -16.73 -6.27
C LEU A 43 23.44 -17.57 -6.99
N TRP A 44 23.08 -18.78 -7.41
CA TRP A 44 23.97 -19.70 -8.11
C TRP A 44 24.47 -19.13 -9.44
N ARG A 45 23.58 -18.53 -10.23
CA ARG A 45 23.95 -17.89 -11.50
C ARG A 45 24.85 -16.67 -11.29
N LEU A 46 24.59 -15.84 -10.28
CA LEU A 46 25.45 -14.70 -9.95
C LEU A 46 26.86 -15.15 -9.56
N ASP A 47 26.94 -16.17 -8.69
CA ASP A 47 28.20 -16.72 -8.22
C ASP A 47 29.04 -17.31 -9.37
N ARG A 48 28.39 -18.02 -10.29
CA ARG A 48 29.03 -18.57 -11.50
C ARG A 48 29.24 -17.56 -12.62
N ARG A 49 28.83 -16.30 -12.44
CA ARG A 49 28.85 -15.24 -13.46
C ARG A 49 28.11 -15.65 -14.75
N ASP A 50 27.00 -16.37 -14.59
CA ASP A 50 26.17 -16.90 -15.66
C ASP A 50 24.97 -15.98 -15.96
N GLY A 51 25.19 -15.03 -16.87
CA GLY A 51 24.21 -14.04 -17.27
C GLY A 51 23.89 -13.01 -16.17
N ASP A 52 22.73 -12.37 -16.28
CA ASP A 52 22.29 -11.33 -15.34
C ASP A 52 20.90 -11.66 -14.77
N PRO A 53 20.82 -12.53 -13.73
CA PRO A 53 19.56 -12.93 -13.12
C PRO A 53 18.90 -11.81 -12.27
N LEU A 54 19.48 -10.61 -12.22
CA LEU A 54 18.89 -9.43 -11.58
C LEU A 54 18.19 -8.51 -12.58
N SER A 55 18.54 -8.58 -13.86
CA SER A 55 17.95 -7.78 -14.92
C SER A 55 16.54 -8.24 -15.29
N GLN A 56 15.66 -7.29 -15.60
CA GLN A 56 14.33 -7.58 -16.18
C GLN A 56 14.40 -8.00 -17.66
N ALA A 57 15.57 -8.00 -18.28
CA ALA A 57 15.76 -8.63 -19.58
C ALA A 57 15.85 -10.17 -19.45
N ASP A 58 16.36 -10.67 -18.32
CA ASP A 58 16.45 -12.09 -18.00
C ASP A 58 15.09 -12.64 -17.50
N ALA A 59 14.74 -13.85 -17.91
CA ALA A 59 13.46 -14.47 -17.53
C ALA A 59 13.33 -14.71 -16.01
N LEU A 60 14.42 -15.15 -15.37
CA LEU A 60 14.48 -15.32 -13.92
C LEU A 60 14.38 -13.98 -13.21
N GLY A 61 15.14 -12.98 -13.68
CA GLY A 61 15.10 -11.63 -13.14
C GLY A 61 13.69 -11.02 -13.22
N ARG A 62 13.02 -11.09 -14.39
CA ARG A 62 11.62 -10.66 -14.52
C ARG A 62 10.71 -11.32 -13.50
N ARG A 63 10.82 -12.64 -13.34
CA ARG A 63 9.99 -13.39 -12.39
C ARG A 63 10.22 -12.88 -10.97
N LEU A 64 11.47 -12.73 -10.54
CA LEU A 64 11.81 -12.21 -9.21
C LEU A 64 11.26 -10.79 -8.98
N HIS A 65 11.40 -9.90 -9.97
CA HIS A 65 10.84 -8.53 -9.90
C HIS A 65 9.32 -8.52 -9.80
N LEU A 66 8.62 -9.42 -10.50
CA LEU A 66 7.17 -9.55 -10.37
C LEU A 66 6.75 -10.01 -8.98
N LEU A 67 7.45 -10.99 -8.40
CA LEU A 67 7.21 -11.45 -7.02
C LEU A 67 7.44 -10.32 -6.01
N ALA A 68 8.59 -9.62 -6.12
CA ALA A 68 8.90 -8.48 -5.25
C ALA A 68 7.86 -7.36 -5.35
N LYS A 69 7.40 -7.04 -6.57
CA LYS A 69 6.34 -6.05 -6.80
C LYS A 69 5.01 -6.48 -6.15
N SER A 70 4.68 -7.76 -6.18
CA SER A 70 3.49 -8.29 -5.52
C SER A 70 3.55 -8.14 -4.00
N VAL A 71 4.70 -8.48 -3.40
CA VAL A 71 4.96 -8.26 -1.96
C VAL A 71 4.82 -6.79 -1.58
N GLY A 72 5.43 -5.88 -2.35
CA GLY A 72 5.33 -4.44 -2.10
C GLY A 72 3.91 -3.91 -2.15
N ARG A 73 3.08 -4.38 -3.09
CA ARG A 73 1.65 -4.02 -3.17
C ARG A 73 0.86 -4.53 -1.96
N ASP A 74 1.13 -5.75 -1.50
CA ASP A 74 0.45 -6.33 -0.34
C ASP A 74 0.82 -5.61 0.96
N ILE A 75 2.08 -5.18 1.11
CA ILE A 75 2.51 -4.28 2.20
C ILE A 75 1.77 -2.93 2.13
N HIS A 76 1.66 -2.34 0.93
CA HIS A 76 0.92 -1.09 0.77
C HIS A 76 -0.57 -1.24 1.13
N LYS A 77 -1.20 -2.35 0.73
CA LYS A 77 -2.56 -2.71 1.14
C LYS A 77 -2.68 -2.84 2.66
N MET A 78 -1.70 -3.46 3.33
CA MET A 78 -1.66 -3.54 4.78
C MET A 78 -1.66 -2.14 5.40
N HIS A 79 -0.79 -1.24 4.94
CA HIS A 79 -0.73 0.14 5.43
C HIS A 79 -2.03 0.92 5.20
N ALA A 80 -2.70 0.66 4.07
CA ALA A 80 -3.93 1.36 3.69
C ALA A 80 -5.19 0.82 4.40
N PHE A 81 -5.26 -0.48 4.68
CA PHE A 81 -6.50 -1.16 5.07
C PHE A 81 -6.51 -1.72 6.48
N VAL A 82 -5.37 -1.80 7.18
CA VAL A 82 -5.39 -2.09 8.61
C VAL A 82 -6.20 -0.99 9.31
N ARG A 83 -7.17 -1.42 10.12
CA ARG A 83 -8.01 -0.55 10.94
C ARG A 83 -7.91 -1.04 12.38
N PHE A 84 -7.42 -0.18 13.24
CA PHE A 84 -7.34 -0.44 14.66
C PHE A 84 -8.66 -0.13 15.33
N ARG A 85 -9.11 -1.06 16.15
CA ARG A 85 -10.28 -0.90 17.00
C ARG A 85 -9.84 -0.95 18.44
N GLU A 86 -10.35 -0.04 19.25
CA GLU A 86 -10.01 0.04 20.66
C GLU A 86 -10.61 -1.15 21.41
N CYS A 87 -9.81 -1.77 22.27
CA CYS A 87 -10.21 -2.87 23.13
C CYS A 87 -10.18 -2.41 24.59
N PRO A 88 -11.01 -3.00 25.47
CA PRO A 88 -10.96 -2.72 26.91
C PRO A 88 -9.54 -2.87 27.46
N SER A 89 -9.03 -1.82 28.08
CA SER A 89 -7.70 -1.81 28.71
C SER A 89 -7.80 -1.65 30.21
N ASN A 90 -7.12 -2.53 30.95
CA ASN A 90 -6.97 -2.43 32.40
C ASN A 90 -5.64 -1.74 32.80
N GLY A 91 -4.82 -1.39 31.80
CA GLY A 91 -3.51 -0.75 32.00
C GLY A 91 -3.53 0.75 31.69
N PRO A 92 -2.41 1.45 31.95
CA PRO A 92 -2.30 2.88 31.69
C PRO A 92 -2.31 3.23 30.19
N ARG A 93 -1.99 2.26 29.32
CA ARG A 93 -1.94 2.42 27.86
C ARG A 93 -3.22 1.89 27.22
N ARG A 94 -3.69 2.60 26.19
CA ARG A 94 -4.84 2.18 25.37
C ARG A 94 -4.42 0.99 24.51
N ARG A 95 -5.30 -0.01 24.40
CA ARG A 95 -5.07 -1.24 23.64
C ARG A 95 -5.94 -1.25 22.41
N PHE A 96 -5.35 -1.63 21.28
CA PHE A 96 -6.02 -1.73 20.00
C PHE A 96 -5.81 -3.09 19.36
N ALA A 97 -6.79 -3.55 18.60
CA ALA A 97 -6.67 -4.75 17.79
C ALA A 97 -7.16 -4.51 16.37
N ALA A 98 -6.53 -5.19 15.41
CA ALA A 98 -6.86 -5.14 14.00
C ALA A 98 -6.81 -6.55 13.40
N TRP A 99 -7.66 -6.78 12.38
CA TRP A 99 -7.63 -7.99 11.58
C TRP A 99 -7.24 -7.67 10.14
N PHE A 100 -6.27 -8.40 9.60
CA PHE A 100 -5.82 -8.25 8.22
C PHE A 100 -5.53 -9.59 7.55
N GLU A 101 -5.91 -9.73 6.28
CA GLU A 101 -5.71 -10.94 5.49
C GLU A 101 -4.71 -10.66 4.36
N PRO A 102 -3.39 -10.88 4.59
CA PRO A 102 -2.37 -10.65 3.58
C PRO A 102 -2.37 -11.73 2.50
N GLU A 103 -1.97 -11.38 1.28
CA GLU A 103 -1.73 -12.35 0.19
C GLU A 103 -0.39 -13.08 0.37
N HIS A 104 0.55 -12.43 1.05
CA HIS A 104 1.93 -12.85 1.23
C HIS A 104 2.31 -12.87 2.73
N ASN A 105 3.55 -13.23 3.05
CA ASN A 105 4.07 -13.20 4.43
C ASN A 105 4.49 -11.77 4.83
N THR A 106 3.58 -10.81 4.71
CA THR A 106 3.93 -9.37 4.76
C THR A 106 3.75 -8.73 6.12
N LEU A 107 3.24 -9.47 7.10
CA LEU A 107 3.02 -8.96 8.46
C LEU A 107 4.31 -8.43 9.07
N GLU A 108 5.38 -9.20 9.06
CA GLU A 108 6.67 -8.79 9.63
C GLU A 108 7.28 -7.55 8.95
N PRO A 109 7.52 -7.55 7.62
CA PRO A 109 8.07 -6.37 6.95
C PRO A 109 7.13 -5.17 6.98
N GLY A 110 5.81 -5.39 7.05
CA GLY A 110 4.79 -4.35 7.11
C GLY A 110 4.62 -3.70 8.48
N SER A 111 4.87 -4.44 9.57
CA SER A 111 4.59 -4.00 10.95
C SER A 111 5.42 -2.79 11.40
N ARG A 112 6.63 -2.61 10.85
CA ARG A 112 7.51 -1.47 11.17
C ARG A 112 6.86 -0.10 10.86
N PHE A 113 5.96 -0.05 9.88
CA PHE A 113 5.21 1.16 9.56
C PHE A 113 4.31 1.60 10.73
N PHE A 114 3.64 0.63 11.36
CA PHE A 114 2.73 0.88 12.47
C PHE A 114 3.48 1.25 13.75
N VAL A 115 4.61 0.59 14.03
CA VAL A 115 5.48 0.94 15.17
C VAL A 115 5.86 2.42 15.15
N LYS A 116 6.25 2.94 13.99
CA LYS A 116 6.67 4.35 13.86
C LYS A 116 5.52 5.34 14.02
N ARG A 117 4.29 4.94 13.68
CA ARG A 117 3.13 5.83 13.58
C ARG A 117 2.19 5.76 14.78
N PHE A 118 2.23 4.64 15.52
CA PHE A 118 1.36 4.31 16.64
C PHE A 118 2.21 3.79 17.82
N ALA A 119 3.28 4.52 18.16
CA ALA A 119 4.21 4.17 19.24
C ALA A 119 3.65 4.46 20.65
N ASP A 120 2.67 5.34 20.73
CA ASP A 120 2.02 5.84 21.95
C ASP A 120 0.93 4.90 22.49
N MET A 121 0.56 3.88 21.72
CA MET A 121 -0.46 2.89 22.08
C MET A 121 0.07 1.46 22.01
N ASP A 122 -0.64 0.54 22.63
CA ASP A 122 -0.40 -0.90 22.47
C ASP A 122 -1.35 -1.44 21.42
N TRP A 123 -0.84 -2.26 20.51
CA TRP A 123 -1.67 -2.78 19.43
C TRP A 123 -1.33 -4.21 19.02
N LEU A 124 -2.35 -4.89 18.51
CA LEU A 124 -2.29 -6.22 17.95
C LEU A 124 -2.77 -6.19 16.50
N ILE A 125 -1.98 -6.71 15.56
CA ILE A 125 -2.44 -7.04 14.22
C ILE A 125 -2.49 -8.55 14.10
N ALA A 126 -3.70 -9.09 14.01
CA ALA A 126 -3.94 -10.51 13.80
C ALA A 126 -4.14 -10.81 12.31
N THR A 127 -3.52 -11.89 11.85
CA THR A 127 -3.72 -12.45 10.51
C THR A 127 -3.96 -13.96 10.62
N PRO A 128 -4.48 -14.61 9.56
CA PRO A 128 -4.66 -16.07 9.54
C PRO A 128 -3.37 -16.88 9.73
N ARG A 129 -2.18 -16.27 9.60
CA ARG A 129 -0.89 -16.98 9.58
C ARG A 129 0.01 -16.64 10.77
N GLN A 130 -0.08 -15.42 11.27
CA GLN A 130 0.79 -14.89 12.30
C GLN A 130 0.11 -13.70 12.99
N THR A 131 0.57 -13.35 14.19
CA THR A 131 0.15 -12.14 14.91
C THR A 131 1.35 -11.25 15.16
N ALA A 132 1.15 -9.93 15.10
CA ALA A 132 2.14 -8.92 15.47
C ALA A 132 1.63 -8.15 16.69
N HIS A 133 2.41 -8.13 17.76
CA HIS A 133 2.10 -7.48 19.02
C HIS A 133 3.08 -6.34 19.24
N PHE A 134 2.55 -5.15 19.51
CA PHE A 134 3.35 -4.03 19.95
C PHE A 134 2.89 -3.62 21.35
N GLN A 135 3.76 -3.83 22.33
CA GLN A 135 3.49 -3.61 23.74
C GLN A 135 4.72 -3.00 24.37
N ASP A 136 4.55 -1.94 25.17
CA ASP A 136 5.64 -1.27 25.91
C ASP A 136 6.84 -0.88 25.03
N GLY A 137 6.57 -0.46 23.79
CA GLY A 137 7.61 -0.05 22.84
C GLY A 137 8.32 -1.21 22.12
N ALA A 138 7.96 -2.47 22.41
CA ALA A 138 8.56 -3.65 21.80
C ALA A 138 7.59 -4.30 20.79
N LEU A 139 8.13 -4.65 19.60
CA LEU A 139 7.42 -5.42 18.59
C LEU A 139 7.80 -6.90 18.70
N SER A 140 6.81 -7.78 18.85
CA SER A 140 6.99 -9.23 18.84
C SER A 140 6.01 -9.89 17.88
N PHE A 141 6.34 -11.12 17.47
CA PHE A 141 5.51 -11.92 16.57
C PHE A 141 5.14 -13.24 17.22
N GLY A 142 3.87 -13.63 17.07
CA GLY A 142 3.31 -14.86 17.60
C GLY A 142 2.63 -15.70 16.51
N PRO A 143 2.17 -16.91 16.85
CA PRO A 143 1.45 -17.76 15.92
C PRO A 143 0.17 -17.10 15.39
N ALA A 144 -0.43 -17.72 14.37
CA ALA A 144 -1.74 -17.34 13.86
C ALA A 144 -2.75 -17.21 15.02
N GLY A 145 -3.50 -16.12 15.02
CA GLY A 145 -4.60 -15.91 15.95
C GLY A 145 -5.93 -16.19 15.26
N ALA A 146 -6.93 -16.64 16.02
CA ALA A 146 -8.31 -16.53 15.57
C ALA A 146 -8.64 -15.06 15.34
N ARG A 147 -9.59 -14.78 14.44
CA ARG A 147 -10.08 -13.41 14.24
C ARG A 147 -10.56 -12.88 15.60
N PRO A 148 -9.93 -11.82 16.15
CA PRO A 148 -10.35 -11.29 17.43
C PRO A 148 -11.79 -10.81 17.35
N ASP A 149 -12.55 -10.97 18.44
CA ASP A 149 -13.87 -10.37 18.56
C ASP A 149 -13.69 -8.86 18.73
N LEU A 150 -13.69 -8.15 17.60
CA LEU A 150 -13.40 -6.73 17.56
C LEU A 150 -14.70 -5.96 17.81
N PRO A 151 -14.75 -5.08 18.83
CA PRO A 151 -15.94 -4.29 19.13
C PRO A 151 -16.36 -3.42 17.94
N GLU A 152 -17.63 -3.03 17.93
CA GLU A 152 -18.18 -2.13 16.92
C GLU A 152 -17.55 -0.74 17.10
N ASP A 153 -17.08 -0.15 16.00
CA ASP A 153 -16.23 1.02 16.06
C ASP A 153 -17.09 2.29 16.15
N ALA A 154 -17.06 2.93 17.32
CA ALA A 154 -17.81 4.16 17.60
C ALA A 154 -17.42 5.33 16.66
N SER A 155 -16.24 5.27 16.04
CA SER A 155 -15.74 6.29 15.09
C SER A 155 -16.18 6.05 13.64
N GLU A 156 -16.81 4.91 13.34
CA GLU A 156 -17.30 4.56 12.00
C GLU A 156 -18.25 5.61 11.43
N SER A 157 -19.18 6.10 12.25
CA SER A 157 -20.21 7.06 11.83
C SER A 157 -19.63 8.41 11.40
N LEU A 158 -18.61 8.91 12.11
CA LEU A 158 -17.96 10.18 11.85
C LEU A 158 -17.09 10.12 10.58
N TRP A 159 -16.33 9.03 10.44
CA TRP A 159 -15.48 8.79 9.28
C TRP A 159 -16.31 8.52 8.01
N ALA A 160 -17.41 7.77 8.12
CA ALA A 160 -18.37 7.54 7.05
C ALA A 160 -18.97 8.86 6.51
N THR A 161 -19.33 9.77 7.41
CA THR A 161 -19.85 11.11 7.06
C THR A 161 -18.79 11.94 6.32
N TYR A 162 -17.54 11.92 6.80
CA TYR A 162 -16.43 12.60 6.13
C TYR A 162 -16.17 12.02 4.73
N PHE A 163 -16.11 10.69 4.58
CA PHE A 163 -15.88 10.01 3.30
C PHE A 163 -16.98 10.33 2.27
N ALA A 164 -18.24 10.36 2.70
CA ALA A 164 -19.37 10.74 1.86
C ALA A 164 -19.27 12.17 1.29
N ASN A 165 -18.63 13.07 2.05
CA ASN A 165 -18.49 14.48 1.70
C ASN A 165 -17.27 14.78 0.81
N ILE A 166 -16.17 14.02 0.93
CA ILE A 166 -14.98 14.19 0.07
C ILE A 166 -15.07 13.44 -1.27
N PHE A 167 -16.03 12.51 -1.40
CA PHE A 167 -16.21 11.75 -2.63
C PHE A 167 -16.70 12.64 -3.77
N ASN A 168 -15.84 12.83 -4.77
CA ASN A 168 -16.18 13.56 -5.99
C ASN A 168 -16.84 12.60 -7.01
N PRO A 169 -18.18 12.67 -7.21
CA PRO A 169 -18.89 11.74 -8.08
C PRO A 169 -18.44 11.82 -9.54
N ALA A 170 -17.94 12.97 -9.98
CA ALA A 170 -17.46 13.19 -11.35
C ALA A 170 -16.06 12.61 -11.62
N ARG A 171 -15.35 12.12 -10.60
CA ARG A 171 -14.00 11.56 -10.72
C ARG A 171 -13.92 10.05 -10.44
N VAL A 172 -15.06 9.38 -10.34
CA VAL A 172 -15.12 7.96 -9.96
C VAL A 172 -14.64 7.07 -11.11
N LYS A 173 -13.47 6.44 -10.94
CA LYS A 173 -12.97 5.39 -11.82
C LYS A 173 -13.17 4.03 -11.16
N LEU A 174 -14.28 3.37 -11.46
CA LEU A 174 -14.67 2.08 -10.85
C LEU A 174 -13.60 0.99 -11.00
N ALA A 175 -12.92 0.92 -12.14
CA ALA A 175 -11.84 -0.05 -12.38
C ALA A 175 -10.62 0.22 -11.47
N ALA A 176 -10.21 1.49 -11.35
CA ALA A 176 -9.12 1.90 -10.45
C ALA A 176 -9.51 1.68 -8.98
N MET A 177 -10.74 2.04 -8.60
CA MET A 177 -11.26 1.82 -7.25
C MET A 177 -11.26 0.33 -6.86
N ARG A 178 -11.62 -0.57 -7.78
CA ARG A 178 -11.57 -2.03 -7.54
C ARG A 178 -10.15 -2.59 -7.46
N SER A 179 -9.20 -1.98 -8.17
CA SER A 179 -7.78 -2.35 -8.14
C SER A 179 -7.13 -1.90 -6.83
N GLU A 180 -7.37 -0.65 -6.44
CA GLU A 180 -6.84 -0.05 -5.21
C GLU A 180 -7.51 -0.64 -3.96
N MET A 181 -8.82 -0.93 -4.02
CA MET A 181 -9.60 -1.48 -2.91
C MET A 181 -10.35 -2.77 -3.29
N PRO A 182 -9.65 -3.92 -3.31
CA PRO A 182 -10.26 -5.21 -3.62
C PRO A 182 -11.40 -5.59 -2.67
N LYS A 183 -12.47 -6.19 -3.22
CA LYS A 183 -13.69 -6.57 -2.47
C LYS A 183 -13.44 -7.41 -1.22
N LYS A 184 -12.36 -8.20 -1.17
CA LYS A 184 -12.04 -9.02 0.01
C LYS A 184 -11.77 -8.20 1.28
N TYR A 185 -11.27 -6.97 1.14
CA TYR A 185 -11.01 -6.08 2.27
C TYR A 185 -12.24 -5.28 2.72
N TRP A 186 -13.32 -5.30 1.94
CA TRP A 186 -14.53 -4.52 2.23
C TRP A 186 -15.19 -4.94 3.55
N LYS A 187 -15.05 -6.22 3.92
CA LYS A 187 -15.54 -6.73 5.21
C LYS A 187 -14.89 -6.06 6.43
N ASN A 188 -13.73 -5.43 6.25
CA ASN A 188 -12.97 -4.76 7.30
C ASN A 188 -12.94 -3.22 7.11
N LEU A 189 -13.67 -2.70 6.12
CA LEU A 189 -13.71 -1.28 5.77
C LEU A 189 -15.14 -0.73 5.86
N PRO A 190 -15.50 -0.03 6.95
CA PRO A 190 -16.81 0.61 7.09
C PRO A 190 -17.17 1.53 5.92
N GLU A 191 -16.18 2.16 5.28
CA GLU A 191 -16.33 2.99 4.08
C GLU A 191 -17.10 2.27 2.97
N THR A 192 -16.85 0.98 2.83
CA THR A 192 -17.33 0.20 1.69
C THR A 192 -18.82 -0.08 1.75
N ARG A 193 -19.46 0.08 2.92
CA ARG A 193 -20.91 0.02 3.09
C ARG A 193 -21.62 1.17 2.39
N LEU A 194 -20.98 2.34 2.29
CA LEU A 194 -21.55 3.53 1.67
C LEU A 194 -21.40 3.54 0.14
N ILE A 195 -20.40 2.84 -0.39
CA ILE A 195 -20.04 2.86 -1.81
C ILE A 195 -21.20 2.49 -2.75
N PRO A 196 -22.01 1.44 -2.49
CA PRO A 196 -23.14 1.11 -3.36
C PRO A 196 -24.18 2.23 -3.46
N ALA A 197 -24.55 2.85 -2.33
CA ALA A 197 -25.50 3.96 -2.30
C ALA A 197 -24.92 5.21 -2.99
N MET A 198 -23.65 5.52 -2.72
CA MET A 198 -22.97 6.66 -3.33
C MET A 198 -22.78 6.52 -4.84
N LEU A 199 -22.57 5.29 -5.34
CA LEU A 199 -22.51 5.00 -6.78
C LEU A 199 -23.88 5.13 -7.44
N LYS A 200 -24.94 4.65 -6.79
CA LYS A 200 -26.31 4.79 -7.28
C LYS A 200 -26.70 6.27 -7.42
N ASP A 201 -26.30 7.09 -6.46
CA ASP A 201 -26.60 8.52 -6.45
C ASP A 201 -25.57 9.38 -7.22
N ALA A 202 -24.47 8.78 -7.71
CA ALA A 202 -23.37 9.51 -8.32
C ALA A 202 -23.82 10.23 -9.59
N GLU A 203 -24.52 9.56 -10.51
CA GLU A 203 -24.99 10.14 -11.77
C GLU A 203 -25.95 11.32 -11.52
N ALA A 204 -26.92 11.14 -10.61
CA ALA A 204 -27.86 12.20 -10.22
C ALA A 204 -27.13 13.39 -9.56
N ARG A 205 -26.09 13.15 -8.75
CA ARG A 205 -25.25 14.22 -8.19
C ARG A 205 -24.44 14.95 -9.27
N VAL A 206 -23.83 14.23 -10.23
CA VAL A 206 -23.11 14.85 -11.35
C VAL A 206 -24.05 15.72 -12.18
N GLN A 207 -25.27 15.23 -12.44
CA GLN A 207 -26.27 15.98 -13.19
C GLN A 207 -26.68 17.27 -12.46
N ARG A 208 -26.97 17.20 -11.15
CA ARG A 208 -27.21 18.40 -10.32
C ARG A 208 -26.02 19.36 -10.29
N MET A 209 -24.78 18.86 -10.26
CA MET A 209 -23.59 19.70 -10.32
C MET A 209 -23.43 20.40 -11.68
N ARG A 210 -23.83 19.74 -12.78
CA ARG A 210 -23.86 20.35 -14.11
C ARG A 210 -24.94 21.44 -14.20
N GLU A 211 -26.14 21.15 -13.68
CA GLU A 211 -27.28 22.07 -13.67
C GLU A 211 -27.05 23.29 -12.77
N ALA A 212 -26.42 23.10 -11.61
CA ALA A 212 -26.07 24.20 -10.70
C ALA A 212 -25.01 25.16 -11.30
N GLY A 213 -24.29 24.73 -12.33
CA GLY A 213 -23.25 25.51 -12.99
C GLY A 213 -22.06 25.84 -12.09
N ALA A 214 -21.09 26.59 -12.65
CA ALA A 214 -19.99 27.11 -11.86
C ALA A 214 -20.51 28.19 -10.91
N THR A 215 -20.24 28.04 -9.60
CA THR A 215 -20.56 29.08 -8.64
C THR A 215 -19.87 30.38 -9.03
N ALA A 216 -20.62 31.48 -9.08
CA ALA A 216 -20.06 32.80 -9.36
C ALA A 216 -18.93 33.10 -8.37
N ALA A 217 -17.78 33.54 -8.90
CA ALA A 217 -16.64 33.87 -8.08
C ALA A 217 -17.03 34.97 -7.09
N ARG A 218 -16.60 34.84 -5.82
CA ARG A 218 -16.86 35.86 -4.80
C ARG A 218 -16.29 37.21 -5.26
N PRO A 219 -16.94 38.34 -4.95
CA PRO A 219 -16.39 39.66 -5.22
C PRO A 219 -14.95 39.76 -4.68
N GLY A 220 -14.01 40.20 -5.52
CA GLY A 220 -12.57 40.28 -5.16
C GLY A 220 -11.75 39.01 -5.43
N ALA A 221 -12.36 37.86 -5.75
CA ALA A 221 -11.63 36.64 -6.10
C ALA A 221 -10.73 36.82 -7.34
N ALA A 222 -11.17 37.64 -8.30
CA ALA A 222 -10.39 38.00 -9.48
C ALA A 222 -9.11 38.75 -9.09
N ALA A 223 -9.19 39.73 -8.18
CA ALA A 223 -8.03 40.49 -7.74
C ALA A 223 -6.99 39.62 -7.02
N ILE A 224 -7.45 38.68 -6.18
CA ILE A 224 -6.58 37.71 -5.49
C ILE A 224 -5.91 36.77 -6.50
N SER A 225 -6.68 36.22 -7.45
CA SER A 225 -6.15 35.31 -8.47
C SER A 225 -5.16 36.00 -9.41
N THR A 226 -5.41 37.26 -9.76
CA THR A 226 -4.49 38.08 -10.58
C THR A 226 -3.20 38.37 -9.82
N ARG A 227 -3.26 38.76 -8.54
CA ARG A 227 -2.05 38.95 -7.70
C ARG A 227 -1.21 37.67 -7.62
N TYR A 228 -1.86 36.55 -7.37
CA TYR A 228 -1.18 35.25 -7.29
C TYR A 228 -0.52 34.86 -8.62
N ARG A 229 -1.22 35.04 -9.75
CA ARG A 229 -0.68 34.78 -11.10
C ARG A 229 0.48 35.73 -11.45
N SER A 230 0.44 36.98 -11.01
CA SER A 230 1.55 37.94 -11.25
C SER A 230 2.80 37.62 -10.44
N THR A 231 2.66 36.93 -9.30
CA THR A 231 3.80 36.50 -8.47
C THR A 231 4.36 35.14 -8.88
N MET A 232 3.70 34.42 -9.80
CA MET A 232 4.24 33.16 -10.31
C MET A 232 5.40 33.44 -11.27
N PRO A 233 6.52 32.69 -11.17
CA PRO A 233 7.61 32.79 -12.13
C PRO A 233 7.05 32.56 -13.54
N GLN A 234 7.13 33.59 -14.39
CA GLN A 234 6.80 33.44 -15.80
C GLN A 234 8.06 32.93 -16.50
N ASP A 235 7.96 31.74 -17.10
CA ASP A 235 9.02 31.22 -17.93
C ASP A 235 9.09 32.06 -19.21
N PRO A 236 10.20 32.77 -19.50
CA PRO A 236 10.31 33.61 -20.69
C PRO A 236 10.29 32.83 -22.00
N ASN A 237 10.40 31.49 -21.96
CA ASN A 237 10.35 30.61 -23.13
C ASN A 237 9.00 29.88 -23.28
N LEU A 238 7.90 30.48 -22.82
CA LEU A 238 6.58 29.94 -23.10
C LEU A 238 6.23 30.16 -24.59
N PRO A 239 6.02 29.09 -25.38
CA PRO A 239 5.66 29.23 -26.78
C PRO A 239 4.30 29.94 -26.90
N GLU A 240 4.27 31.04 -27.66
CA GLU A 240 3.09 31.89 -27.82
C GLU A 240 1.93 31.18 -28.57
N THR A 241 2.22 30.07 -29.24
CA THR A 241 1.22 29.29 -29.99
C THR A 241 1.33 27.80 -29.69
N LEU A 242 0.19 27.11 -29.74
CA LEU A 242 0.12 25.64 -29.63
C LEU A 242 0.98 24.93 -30.70
N ALA A 243 1.11 25.52 -31.89
CA ALA A 243 1.97 25.01 -32.95
C ALA A 243 3.47 25.08 -32.57
N ALA A 244 3.92 26.22 -32.00
CA ALA A 244 5.28 26.40 -31.51
C ALA A 244 5.61 25.47 -30.33
N ALA A 245 4.62 25.22 -29.45
CA ALA A 245 4.75 24.28 -28.34
C ALA A 245 4.96 22.83 -28.81
N CYS A 246 4.23 22.40 -29.85
CA CYS A 246 4.37 21.07 -30.43
C CYS A 246 5.70 20.87 -31.18
N SER A 247 6.27 21.92 -31.78
CA SER A 247 7.58 21.85 -32.46
C SER A 247 8.77 21.84 -31.48
N ALA A 248 8.66 22.51 -30.33
CA ALA A 248 9.71 22.54 -29.32
C ALA A 248 9.80 21.25 -28.47
N ALA A 249 8.78 20.37 -28.57
CA ALA A 249 8.69 19.11 -27.83
C ALA A 249 9.16 17.87 -28.63
N LYS A 250 9.72 18.06 -29.83
CA LYS A 250 10.41 17.01 -30.62
C LYS A 250 11.91 17.11 -30.43
#